data_AF-A0AAJ2TA20-F1
#
_entry.id   AF-A0AAJ2TA20-F1
#
_cell.length_a   1.000
_cell.length_b   1.000
_cell.length_c   1.000
_cell.angle_alpha   90.00
_cell.angle_beta   90.00
_cell.angle_gamma   90.00
#
_symmetry.space_group_name_H-M   'P 1'
#
loop_
_entity.id
_entity.type
_entity.pdbx_description
1 polymer ?
#
loop_
_entity_poly.entity_id
_entity_poly.type
_entity_poly.pdbx_seq_one_letter_code
_entity_poly.pdbx_strand_id
1 'polypeptide(L)'
;MNPYLQEYITLTREYHAQDGKPSCVVALYDLADELAMTDDLEAKKVLVDLYEQLALYTSAYRLFTEIIDKPNRKQLKKLTRLQEMSQSHGDRFALPRPLKKEEKKHRQELLQSLPHFIYHPDPIATGAFVEGEAKVCPSCGKESTIYYDLIPYCIDNIENLCPFCIANGLAAKKFDAEFIQDAEWQGEVDPEKNQLLFCQTPGYISWQGEHWLSCCQDYCAYLGTVGTKELKTMGIAEQVLADYEAREEYQEVEDYLFKDGPICGYLFRCLHCQKYQIWVDAD
;
A
#
# COMPACT_ATOMS: atom_id res chain seq x y z
N MET A 1 12.33 28.99 21.74
CA MET A 1 11.76 27.93 20.88
C MET A 1 10.75 27.18 21.74
N ASN A 2 9.46 27.17 21.37
CA ASN A 2 8.40 26.47 22.11
C ASN A 2 8.75 24.96 22.25
N PRO A 3 8.50 24.30 23.40
CA PRO A 3 8.75 22.86 23.59
C PRO A 3 8.29 21.97 22.43
N TYR A 4 7.08 22.16 21.88
CA TYR A 4 6.56 21.35 20.77
C TYR A 4 7.47 21.41 19.53
N LEU A 5 7.97 22.61 19.22
CA LEU A 5 8.87 22.82 18.09
C LEU A 5 10.25 22.19 18.35
N GLN A 6 10.73 22.15 19.60
CA GLN A 6 12.00 21.50 19.92
C GLN A 6 11.91 19.99 19.73
N GLU A 7 10.80 19.40 20.18
CA GLU A 7 10.53 17.98 20.05
C GLU A 7 10.39 17.56 18.59
N TYR A 8 9.57 18.27 17.81
CA TYR A 8 9.44 18.06 16.37
C TYR A 8 10.78 18.10 15.64
N ILE A 9 11.63 19.10 15.91
CA ILE A 9 12.96 19.21 15.30
C ILE A 9 13.85 18.02 15.68
N THR A 10 13.75 17.54 16.91
CA THR A 10 14.53 16.40 17.40
C THR A 10 14.10 15.12 16.68
N LEU A 11 12.80 14.81 16.66
CA LEU A 11 12.27 13.62 15.99
C LEU A 11 12.53 13.65 14.48
N THR A 12 12.41 14.81 13.83
CA THR A 12 12.70 14.95 12.39
C THR A 12 14.18 14.71 12.09
N ARG A 13 15.09 15.20 12.93
CA ARG A 13 16.53 14.90 12.79
C ARG A 13 16.82 13.42 12.94
N GLU A 14 16.20 12.76 13.92
CA GLU A 14 16.36 11.32 14.12
C GLU A 14 15.80 10.52 12.94
N TYR A 15 14.63 10.92 12.42
CA TYR A 15 14.05 10.35 11.22
C TYR A 15 15.03 10.39 10.04
N HIS A 16 15.63 11.54 9.74
CA HIS A 16 16.60 11.65 8.65
C HIS A 16 17.91 10.91 8.93
N ALA A 17 18.42 10.97 10.17
CA ALA A 17 19.66 10.28 10.55
C ALA A 17 19.54 8.75 10.50
N GLN A 18 18.34 8.21 10.68
CA GLN A 18 18.05 6.78 10.63
C GLN A 18 17.41 6.36 9.31
N ASP A 19 17.44 7.21 8.28
CA ASP A 19 16.82 6.96 6.97
C ASP A 19 15.37 6.46 7.08
N GLY A 20 14.57 7.15 7.88
CA GLY A 20 13.14 6.92 7.99
C GLY A 20 12.73 5.55 8.50
N LYS A 21 13.50 4.97 9.44
CA LYS A 21 13.11 3.73 10.12
C LYS A 21 11.67 3.78 10.65
N PRO A 22 10.96 2.63 10.66
CA PRO A 22 9.58 2.57 11.16
C PRO A 22 9.40 3.14 12.57
N SER A 23 10.37 2.94 13.48
CA SER A 23 10.31 3.51 14.83
C SER A 23 10.28 5.04 14.84
N CYS A 24 10.98 5.70 13.91
CA CYS A 24 10.96 7.15 13.78
C CYS A 24 9.61 7.63 13.22
N VAL A 25 9.02 6.91 12.27
CA VAL A 25 7.69 7.22 11.74
C VAL A 25 6.63 7.09 12.84
N VAL A 26 6.71 6.05 13.68
CA VAL A 26 5.83 5.90 14.86
C VAL A 26 5.94 7.12 15.78
N ALA A 27 7.17 7.55 16.12
CA ALA A 27 7.37 8.70 16.99
C ALA A 27 6.79 10.01 16.40
N LEU A 28 6.89 10.22 15.09
CA LEU A 28 6.28 11.37 14.41
C LEU A 28 4.74 11.32 14.49
N TYR A 29 4.14 10.15 14.29
CA TYR A 29 2.69 9.98 14.42
C TYR A 29 2.20 10.12 15.85
N ASP A 30 2.95 9.60 16.83
CA ASP A 30 2.59 9.73 18.24
C ASP A 30 2.61 11.20 18.68
N LEU A 31 3.62 11.97 18.27
CA LEU A 31 3.61 13.43 18.47
C LEU A 31 2.44 14.09 17.75
N ALA A 32 2.13 13.70 16.51
CA ALA A 32 1.00 14.26 15.78
C ALA A 32 -0.33 14.03 16.50
N ASP A 33 -0.57 12.82 17.01
CA ASP A 33 -1.76 12.47 17.80
C ASP A 33 -1.84 13.30 19.09
N GLU A 34 -0.73 13.46 19.81
CA GLU A 34 -0.66 14.29 21.02
C GLU A 34 -0.99 15.76 20.73
N LEU A 35 -0.39 16.34 19.69
CA LEU A 35 -0.64 17.73 19.30
C LEU A 35 -2.06 17.94 18.72
N ALA A 36 -2.68 16.89 18.16
CA ALA A 36 -4.06 16.97 17.67
C ALA A 36 -5.07 17.15 18.81
N MET A 37 -4.77 16.63 20.01
CA MET A 37 -5.65 16.68 21.19
C MET A 37 -5.62 17.99 21.97
N THR A 38 -4.68 18.90 21.66
CA THR A 38 -4.56 20.20 22.32
C THR A 38 -5.13 21.33 21.46
N ASP A 39 -5.67 22.37 22.11
CA ASP A 39 -6.14 23.61 21.47
C ASP A 39 -5.06 24.71 21.42
N ASP A 40 -3.84 24.42 21.89
CA ASP A 40 -2.73 25.38 21.84
C ASP A 40 -2.34 25.73 20.40
N LEU A 41 -2.36 27.03 20.07
CA LEU A 41 -2.10 27.51 18.71
C LEU A 41 -0.69 27.19 18.22
N GLU A 42 0.32 27.19 19.11
CA GLU A 42 1.68 26.85 18.73
C GLU A 42 1.83 25.34 18.49
N ALA A 43 1.14 24.50 19.27
CA ALA A 43 1.03 23.07 18.99
C ALA A 43 0.38 22.81 17.63
N LYS A 44 -0.73 23.49 17.30
CA LYS A 44 -1.37 23.34 15.98
C LYS A 44 -0.46 23.78 14.82
N LYS A 45 0.35 24.82 14.99
CA LYS A 45 1.34 25.23 13.98
C LYS A 45 2.37 24.13 13.73
N VAL A 46 2.89 23.51 14.79
CA VAL A 46 3.83 22.38 14.68
C VAL A 46 3.15 21.15 14.08
N LEU A 47 1.88 20.91 14.41
CA LEU A 47 1.10 19.82 13.82
C LEU A 47 0.94 19.96 12.29
N VAL A 48 0.77 21.19 11.78
CA VAL A 48 0.80 21.43 10.33
C VAL A 48 2.15 21.02 9.72
N ASP A 49 3.26 21.40 10.34
CA ASP A 49 4.60 21.02 9.86
C ASP A 49 4.81 19.49 9.93
N LEU A 50 4.30 18.82 10.97
CA LEU A 50 4.31 17.35 11.09
C LEU A 50 3.50 16.67 10.00
N TYR A 51 2.28 17.15 9.73
CA TYR A 51 1.47 16.60 8.64
C TYR A 51 2.17 16.74 7.29
N GLU A 52 2.89 17.84 7.05
CA GLU A 52 3.71 17.99 5.85
C GLU A 52 4.88 17.00 5.80
N GLN A 53 5.57 16.80 6.93
CA GLN A 53 6.66 15.82 7.04
C GLN A 53 6.16 14.39 6.80
N LEU A 54 4.92 14.10 7.21
CA LEU A 54 4.23 12.84 7.00
C LEU A 54 3.52 12.75 5.63
N ALA A 55 3.63 13.78 4.78
CA ALA A 55 2.94 13.90 3.49
C ALA A 55 1.40 13.80 3.55
N LEU A 56 0.81 14.16 4.70
CA LEU A 56 -0.62 14.32 4.93
C LEU A 56 -1.08 15.73 4.49
N TYR A 57 -0.99 16.03 3.20
CA TYR A 57 -1.18 17.39 2.68
C TYR A 57 -2.61 17.92 2.81
N THR A 58 -3.64 17.07 2.73
CA THR A 58 -5.03 17.47 2.98
C THR A 58 -5.23 17.83 4.44
N SER A 59 -4.70 17.01 5.35
CA SER A 59 -4.76 17.27 6.79
C SER A 59 -4.00 18.55 7.16
N ALA A 60 -2.80 18.75 6.59
CA ALA A 60 -2.01 19.97 6.76
C ALA A 60 -2.74 21.21 6.23
N TYR A 61 -3.30 21.15 5.01
CA TYR A 61 -3.99 22.27 4.39
C TYR A 61 -5.24 22.70 5.17
N ARG A 62 -6.08 21.73 5.58
CA ARG A 62 -7.30 22.00 6.36
C ARG A 62 -6.95 22.68 7.69
N LEU A 63 -6.05 22.08 8.46
CA LEU A 63 -5.66 22.63 9.76
C LEU A 63 -5.01 24.02 9.60
N PHE A 64 -4.12 24.20 8.61
CA PHE A 64 -3.45 25.48 8.40
C PHE A 64 -4.43 26.59 8.01
N THR A 65 -5.48 26.26 7.26
CA THR A 65 -6.57 27.19 6.91
C THR A 65 -7.39 27.57 8.13
N GLU A 66 -7.66 26.63 9.03
CA GLU A 66 -8.43 26.87 10.26
C GLU A 66 -7.70 27.78 11.25
N ILE A 67 -6.37 27.63 11.40
CA ILE A 67 -5.59 28.39 12.38
C ILE A 67 -5.03 29.72 11.86
N ILE A 68 -5.15 29.99 10.55
CA ILE A 68 -4.73 31.26 9.95
C ILE A 68 -5.86 32.27 9.97
N ASP A 69 -5.62 33.41 10.62
CA ASP A 69 -6.50 34.58 10.58
C ASP A 69 -6.00 35.64 9.57
N LYS A 70 -4.83 36.24 9.85
CA LYS A 70 -4.23 37.30 9.02
C LYS A 70 -2.88 36.86 8.45
N PRO A 71 -2.88 36.13 7.32
CA PRO A 71 -1.66 35.51 6.80
C PRO A 71 -0.70 36.57 6.27
N ASN A 72 0.55 36.51 6.74
CA ASN A 72 1.64 37.27 6.12
C ASN A 72 2.05 36.64 4.77
N ARG A 73 2.92 37.32 4.02
CA ARG A 73 3.39 36.84 2.70
C ARG A 73 3.98 35.42 2.73
N LYS A 74 4.65 35.00 3.82
CA LYS A 74 5.20 33.64 3.95
C LYS A 74 4.09 32.62 4.17
N GLN A 75 3.12 32.94 5.01
CA GLN A 75 1.95 32.09 5.26
C GLN A 75 1.08 31.92 4.02
N LEU A 76 0.87 32.99 3.24
CA LEU A 76 0.17 32.89 1.95
C LEU A 76 0.87 31.93 0.99
N LYS A 77 2.19 32.03 0.85
CA LYS A 77 2.96 31.09 0.01
C LYS A 77 2.83 29.64 0.48
N LYS A 78 2.91 29.42 1.80
CA LYS A 78 2.75 28.08 2.38
C LYS A 78 1.34 27.54 2.11
N LEU A 79 0.31 28.38 2.27
CA LEU A 79 -1.09 28.03 2.01
C LEU A 79 -1.30 27.63 0.55
N THR A 80 -0.79 28.40 -0.42
CA THR A 80 -0.86 28.07 -1.85
C THR A 80 -0.20 26.73 -2.14
N ARG A 81 1.03 26.50 -1.65
CA ARG A 81 1.71 25.21 -1.83
C ARG A 81 0.92 24.05 -1.23
N LEU A 82 0.40 24.20 -0.01
CA LEU A 82 -0.39 23.17 0.65
C LEU A 82 -1.68 22.87 -0.12
N GLN A 83 -2.32 23.89 -0.67
CA GLN A 83 -3.51 23.72 -1.52
C GLN A 83 -3.17 22.92 -2.78
N GLU A 84 -2.09 23.28 -3.48
CA GLU A 84 -1.62 22.56 -4.67
C GLU A 84 -1.30 21.09 -4.35
N MET A 85 -0.56 20.83 -3.26
CA MET A 85 -0.25 19.47 -2.82
C MET A 85 -1.49 18.68 -2.39
N SER A 86 -2.43 19.31 -1.67
CA SER A 86 -3.68 18.66 -1.28
C SER A 86 -4.54 18.30 -2.50
N GLN A 87 -4.57 19.13 -3.54
CA GLN A 87 -5.33 18.86 -4.76
C GLN A 87 -4.69 17.78 -5.64
N SER A 88 -3.37 17.75 -5.74
CA SER A 88 -2.63 16.81 -6.59
C SER A 88 -2.39 15.45 -5.91
N HIS A 89 -1.93 15.47 -4.66
CA HIS A 89 -1.52 14.29 -3.90
C HIS A 89 -2.57 13.87 -2.87
N GLY A 90 -3.22 14.86 -2.24
CA GLY A 90 -4.05 14.63 -1.08
C GLY A 90 -3.24 14.00 0.06
N ASP A 91 -3.81 12.99 0.73
CA ASP A 91 -3.11 12.18 1.73
C ASP A 91 -2.67 10.81 1.16
N ARG A 92 -2.71 10.63 -0.18
CA ARG A 92 -2.47 9.34 -0.85
C ARG A 92 -1.04 8.83 -0.67
N PHE A 93 -0.08 9.75 -0.58
CA PHE A 93 1.35 9.44 -0.44
C PHE A 93 1.85 9.66 0.98
N ALA A 94 0.94 9.66 1.96
CA ALA A 94 1.31 9.80 3.36
C ALA A 94 2.25 8.67 3.77
N LEU A 95 3.25 8.99 4.61
CA LEU A 95 4.14 7.96 5.16
C LEU A 95 3.29 6.93 5.93
N PRO A 96 3.33 5.63 5.57
CA PRO A 96 2.44 4.66 6.16
C PRO A 96 2.73 4.53 7.66
N ARG A 97 1.69 4.68 8.49
CA ARG A 97 1.81 4.51 9.94
C ARG A 97 2.11 3.04 10.26
N PRO A 98 3.24 2.73 10.92
CA PRO A 98 3.51 1.35 11.30
C PRO A 98 2.49 0.87 12.34
N LEU A 99 1.98 -0.34 12.14
CA LEU A 99 0.99 -0.94 13.04
C LEU A 99 1.54 -1.09 14.47
N LYS A 100 0.70 -0.73 15.44
CA LYS A 100 0.88 -1.01 16.87
C LYS A 100 0.84 -2.52 17.12
N LYS A 101 1.29 -2.93 18.31
CA LYS A 101 1.38 -4.35 18.66
C LYS A 101 0.01 -5.03 18.65
N GLU A 102 -1.00 -4.33 19.13
CA GLU A 102 -2.40 -4.74 19.18
C GLU A 102 -2.97 -4.89 17.77
N GLU A 103 -2.70 -3.93 16.88
CA GLU A 103 -3.14 -3.97 15.48
C GLU A 103 -2.46 -5.10 14.70
N LYS A 104 -1.16 -5.33 14.93
CA LYS A 104 -0.44 -6.49 14.36
C LYS A 104 -1.05 -7.81 14.81
N LYS A 105 -1.45 -7.90 16.08
CA LYS A 105 -2.10 -9.09 16.63
C LYS A 105 -3.49 -9.29 16.01
N HIS A 106 -4.30 -8.23 15.95
CA HIS A 106 -5.62 -8.26 15.29
C HIS A 106 -5.50 -8.70 13.83
N ARG A 107 -4.56 -8.13 13.07
CA ARG A 107 -4.26 -8.53 11.69
C ARG A 107 -3.91 -10.02 11.57
N GLN A 108 -3.10 -10.54 12.50
CA GLN A 108 -2.73 -11.96 12.50
C GLN A 108 -3.94 -12.86 12.77
N GLU A 109 -4.80 -12.49 13.73
CA GLU A 109 -6.05 -13.20 14.03
C GLU A 109 -7.01 -13.13 12.82
N LEU A 110 -7.07 -11.99 12.15
CA LEU A 110 -7.85 -11.79 10.93
C LEU A 110 -7.39 -12.73 9.81
N LEU A 111 -6.09 -12.76 9.51
CA LEU A 111 -5.53 -13.65 8.49
C LEU A 111 -5.78 -15.12 8.79
N GLN A 112 -5.79 -15.53 10.07
CA GLN A 112 -6.14 -16.89 10.47
C GLN A 112 -7.62 -17.23 10.27
N SER A 113 -8.49 -16.22 10.28
CA SER A 113 -9.93 -16.37 10.01
C SER A 113 -10.28 -16.39 8.53
N LEU A 114 -9.36 -15.96 7.66
CA LEU A 114 -9.54 -15.88 6.21
C LEU A 114 -9.07 -17.16 5.50
N PRO A 115 -9.58 -17.43 4.28
CA PRO A 115 -8.98 -18.43 3.40
C PRO A 115 -7.51 -18.11 3.13
N HIS A 116 -6.70 -19.17 3.03
CA HIS A 116 -5.30 -19.03 2.65
C HIS A 116 -5.18 -19.00 1.13
N PHE A 117 -4.64 -17.90 0.59
CA PHE A 117 -4.34 -17.74 -0.83
C PHE A 117 -2.84 -17.96 -1.04
N ILE A 118 -2.47 -19.04 -1.71
CA ILE A 118 -1.05 -19.43 -1.84
C ILE A 118 -0.24 -18.40 -2.63
N TYR A 119 -0.85 -17.79 -3.63
CA TYR A 119 -0.20 -16.78 -4.47
C TYR A 119 -0.34 -15.38 -3.86
N HIS A 120 -1.29 -15.12 -2.96
CA HIS A 120 -1.46 -13.81 -2.33
C HIS A 120 -1.55 -13.95 -0.80
N PRO A 121 -0.43 -14.26 -0.11
CA PRO A 121 -0.44 -14.71 1.28
C PRO A 121 -0.93 -13.70 2.34
N ASP A 122 -0.77 -12.39 2.11
CA ASP A 122 -1.30 -11.33 3.00
C ASP A 122 -2.12 -10.30 2.20
N PRO A 123 -3.33 -10.68 1.74
CA PRO A 123 -4.16 -9.84 0.90
C PRO A 123 -4.78 -8.65 1.65
N ILE A 124 -4.68 -8.63 2.98
CA ILE A 124 -5.06 -7.48 3.81
C ILE A 124 -3.93 -6.43 3.77
N ALA A 125 -2.66 -6.82 3.57
CA ALA A 125 -1.51 -5.88 3.64
C ALA A 125 -1.40 -5.06 2.40
N THR A 126 -1.71 -5.71 1.30
CA THR A 126 -1.69 -5.18 -0.05
C THR A 126 -2.95 -4.39 -0.39
N GLY A 127 -3.93 -4.37 0.54
CA GLY A 127 -5.21 -3.69 0.33
C GLY A 127 -6.19 -4.45 -0.56
N ALA A 128 -5.90 -5.68 -0.96
CA ALA A 128 -6.82 -6.47 -1.78
C ALA A 128 -8.13 -6.79 -1.05
N PHE A 129 -8.06 -6.94 0.27
CA PHE A 129 -9.23 -7.00 1.15
C PHE A 129 -9.16 -5.88 2.19
N VAL A 130 -10.33 -5.28 2.47
CA VAL A 130 -10.50 -4.24 3.49
C VAL A 130 -11.55 -4.65 4.51
N GLU A 131 -11.36 -4.20 5.75
CA GLU A 131 -12.35 -4.30 6.83
C GLU A 131 -13.33 -3.13 6.80
N GLY A 132 -14.59 -3.36 7.14
CA GLY A 132 -15.58 -2.31 7.32
C GLY A 132 -16.90 -2.82 7.94
N GLU A 133 -17.97 -2.04 7.77
CA GLU A 133 -19.32 -2.40 8.21
C GLU A 133 -19.84 -3.71 7.59
N ALA A 134 -20.70 -4.45 8.28
CA ALA A 134 -21.24 -5.69 7.73
C ALA A 134 -22.04 -5.42 6.43
N LYS A 135 -21.66 -6.06 5.33
CA LYS A 135 -22.31 -5.98 4.03
C LYS A 135 -22.61 -7.38 3.49
N VAL A 136 -23.63 -7.49 2.65
CA VAL A 136 -24.02 -8.77 2.03
C VAL A 136 -23.18 -9.05 0.80
N CYS A 137 -22.53 -10.21 0.76
CA CYS A 137 -21.77 -10.65 -0.41
C CYS A 137 -22.71 -10.99 -1.58
N PRO A 138 -22.55 -10.38 -2.77
CA PRO A 138 -23.42 -10.65 -3.90
C PRO A 138 -23.27 -12.08 -4.45
N SER A 139 -22.16 -12.77 -4.14
CA SER A 139 -21.94 -14.16 -4.56
C SER A 139 -22.75 -15.16 -3.72
N CYS A 140 -22.52 -15.22 -2.40
CA CYS A 140 -23.14 -16.21 -1.51
C CYS A 140 -24.34 -15.71 -0.70
N GLY A 141 -24.64 -14.41 -0.69
CA GLY A 141 -25.73 -13.82 0.09
C GLY A 141 -25.49 -13.77 1.61
N LYS A 142 -24.28 -14.08 2.09
CA LYS A 142 -23.92 -13.99 3.51
C LYS A 142 -23.35 -12.60 3.84
N GLU A 143 -23.53 -12.18 5.08
CA GLU A 143 -22.87 -10.98 5.61
C GLU A 143 -21.37 -11.23 5.82
N SER A 144 -20.57 -10.20 5.54
CA SER A 144 -19.13 -10.16 5.78
C SER A 144 -18.73 -8.74 6.20
N THR A 145 -17.75 -8.64 7.09
CA THR A 145 -17.10 -7.36 7.45
C THR A 145 -15.79 -7.16 6.69
N ILE A 146 -15.41 -8.12 5.85
CA ILE A 146 -14.20 -8.10 5.02
C ILE A 146 -14.62 -8.30 3.58
N TYR A 147 -14.12 -7.47 2.68
CA TYR A 147 -14.52 -7.51 1.27
C TYR A 147 -13.39 -7.11 0.35
N TYR A 148 -13.47 -7.64 -0.87
CA TYR A 148 -12.56 -7.33 -1.97
C TYR A 148 -12.70 -5.87 -2.37
N ASP A 149 -11.59 -5.15 -2.39
CA ASP A 149 -11.54 -3.69 -2.61
C ASP A 149 -11.21 -3.31 -4.06
N LEU A 150 -10.88 -4.31 -4.88
CA LEU A 150 -10.62 -4.12 -6.31
C LEU A 150 -11.82 -4.54 -7.15
N ILE A 151 -11.74 -4.23 -8.43
CA ILE A 151 -12.77 -4.55 -9.41
C ILE A 151 -12.41 -5.89 -10.06
N PRO A 152 -13.28 -6.91 -9.99
CA PRO A 152 -13.07 -8.13 -10.78
C PRO A 152 -13.24 -7.85 -12.28
N TYR A 153 -12.50 -8.57 -13.11
CA TYR A 153 -12.65 -8.57 -14.56
C TYR A 153 -13.89 -9.35 -14.95
N CYS A 154 -15.03 -8.65 -15.03
CA CYS A 154 -16.30 -9.19 -15.51
C CYS A 154 -17.18 -8.10 -16.16
N ILE A 155 -18.29 -8.51 -16.78
CA ILE A 155 -19.25 -7.58 -17.40
C ILE A 155 -20.01 -6.78 -16.35
N ASP A 156 -20.32 -7.40 -15.21
CA ASP A 156 -21.08 -6.78 -14.14
C ASP A 156 -20.18 -5.87 -13.27
N ASN A 157 -20.74 -4.76 -12.78
CA ASN A 157 -20.05 -3.95 -11.76
C ASN A 157 -20.32 -4.53 -10.37
N ILE A 158 -19.35 -5.26 -9.83
CA ILE A 158 -19.50 -6.05 -8.60
C ILE A 158 -18.62 -5.50 -7.50
N GLU A 159 -19.24 -5.26 -6.34
CA GLU A 159 -18.55 -4.82 -5.13
C GLU A 159 -18.85 -5.76 -3.96
N ASN A 160 -18.08 -5.66 -2.88
CA ASN A 160 -18.34 -6.34 -1.60
C ASN A 160 -18.28 -7.88 -1.69
N LEU A 161 -17.44 -8.44 -2.57
CA LEU A 161 -17.18 -9.88 -2.60
C LEU A 161 -16.43 -10.32 -1.34
N CYS A 162 -16.92 -11.38 -0.67
CA CYS A 162 -16.24 -11.89 0.51
C CYS A 162 -15.05 -12.78 0.13
N PRO A 163 -13.99 -12.84 0.95
CA PRO A 163 -12.80 -13.64 0.68
C PRO A 163 -13.10 -15.12 0.41
N PHE A 164 -14.10 -15.68 1.08
CA PHE A 164 -14.48 -17.10 0.92
C PHE A 164 -15.04 -17.41 -0.47
N CYS A 165 -15.78 -16.49 -1.08
CA CYS A 165 -16.33 -16.67 -2.43
C CYS A 165 -15.27 -16.55 -3.52
N ILE A 166 -14.21 -15.77 -3.28
CA ILE A 166 -13.03 -15.74 -4.15
C ILE A 166 -12.29 -17.06 -3.99
N ALA A 167 -11.89 -17.42 -2.77
CA ALA A 167 -11.08 -18.61 -2.50
C ALA A 167 -11.68 -19.93 -3.01
N ASN A 168 -13.00 -20.09 -2.94
CA ASN A 168 -13.67 -21.31 -3.43
C ASN A 168 -14.09 -21.23 -4.91
N GLY A 169 -13.82 -20.12 -5.60
CA GLY A 169 -14.17 -19.89 -7.01
C GLY A 169 -15.67 -19.66 -7.27
N LEU A 170 -16.51 -19.52 -6.23
CA LEU A 170 -17.94 -19.27 -6.40
C LEU A 170 -18.21 -17.90 -7.01
N ALA A 171 -17.42 -16.88 -6.65
CA ALA A 171 -17.52 -15.54 -7.25
C ALA A 171 -17.19 -15.60 -8.74
N ALA A 172 -16.01 -16.12 -9.10
CA ALA A 172 -15.58 -16.28 -10.49
C ALA A 172 -16.63 -17.02 -11.34
N LYS A 173 -17.10 -18.18 -10.85
CA LYS A 173 -18.10 -18.98 -11.57
C LYS A 173 -19.45 -18.28 -11.72
N LYS A 174 -19.91 -17.56 -10.70
CA LYS A 174 -21.23 -16.93 -10.72
C LYS A 174 -21.30 -15.75 -11.68
N PHE A 175 -20.20 -15.02 -11.79
CA PHE A 175 -20.13 -13.75 -12.49
C PHE A 175 -19.30 -13.79 -13.77
N ASP A 176 -18.80 -14.97 -14.14
CA ASP A 176 -17.87 -15.14 -15.25
C ASP A 176 -16.68 -14.17 -15.13
N ALA A 177 -16.07 -14.19 -13.94
CA ALA A 177 -15.12 -13.19 -13.50
C ALA A 177 -13.73 -13.78 -13.26
N GLU A 178 -12.72 -13.00 -13.60
CA GLU A 178 -11.32 -13.21 -13.21
C GLU A 178 -10.87 -12.06 -12.30
N PHE A 179 -9.82 -12.29 -11.53
CA PHE A 179 -9.32 -11.32 -10.55
C PHE A 179 -7.94 -10.75 -10.89
N ILE A 180 -7.31 -11.26 -11.94
CA ILE A 180 -5.95 -10.91 -12.39
C ILE A 180 -6.00 -10.74 -13.90
N GLN A 181 -5.36 -9.70 -14.41
CA GLN A 181 -5.37 -9.38 -15.84
C GLN A 181 -4.46 -10.29 -16.66
N ASP A 182 -3.22 -10.47 -16.23
CA ASP A 182 -2.22 -11.24 -16.96
C ASP A 182 -1.23 -11.94 -16.02
N ALA A 183 -0.55 -12.96 -16.55
CA ALA A 183 0.49 -13.69 -15.83
C ALA A 183 1.53 -14.31 -16.77
N GLU A 184 2.78 -14.32 -16.34
CA GLU A 184 3.85 -15.06 -17.00
C GLU A 184 3.67 -16.56 -16.83
N TRP A 185 3.78 -17.32 -17.92
CA TRP A 185 3.89 -18.78 -17.87
C TRP A 185 4.92 -19.30 -18.88
N GLN A 186 5.73 -20.27 -18.46
CA GLN A 186 6.69 -20.94 -19.33
C GLN A 186 6.28 -22.40 -19.56
N GLY A 187 6.05 -22.76 -20.83
CA GLY A 187 5.72 -24.12 -21.25
C GLY A 187 4.21 -24.37 -21.35
N GLU A 188 3.80 -25.61 -21.15
CA GLU A 188 2.39 -26.00 -21.20
C GLU A 188 1.66 -25.49 -19.95
N VAL A 189 0.52 -24.84 -20.15
CA VAL A 189 -0.30 -24.25 -19.09
C VAL A 189 -0.88 -25.35 -18.21
N ASP A 190 -0.73 -25.20 -16.89
CA ASP A 190 -1.38 -26.05 -15.90
C ASP A 190 -2.79 -25.49 -15.59
N PRO A 191 -3.87 -26.15 -16.03
CA PRO A 191 -5.23 -25.62 -15.88
C PRO A 191 -5.66 -25.43 -14.42
N GLU A 192 -5.15 -26.28 -13.50
CA GLU A 192 -5.51 -26.18 -12.08
C GLU A 192 -4.84 -24.95 -11.45
N LYS A 193 -3.57 -24.69 -11.80
CA LYS A 193 -2.87 -23.49 -11.33
C LYS A 193 -3.43 -22.21 -11.94
N ASN A 194 -3.81 -22.22 -13.21
CA ASN A 194 -4.51 -21.09 -13.82
C ASN A 194 -5.84 -20.80 -13.13
N GLN A 195 -6.65 -21.84 -12.89
CA GLN A 195 -7.91 -21.65 -12.17
C GLN A 195 -7.66 -21.07 -10.77
N LEU A 196 -6.65 -21.58 -10.06
CA LEU A 196 -6.32 -21.11 -8.72
C LEU A 196 -5.84 -19.65 -8.72
N LEU A 197 -5.06 -19.26 -9.73
CA LEU A 197 -4.61 -17.88 -9.89
C LEU A 197 -5.78 -16.98 -10.30
N PHE A 198 -6.27 -17.10 -11.54
CA PHE A 198 -7.20 -16.14 -12.15
C PHE A 198 -8.58 -16.12 -11.49
N CYS A 199 -9.06 -17.25 -10.95
CA CYS A 199 -10.44 -17.37 -10.46
C CYS A 199 -10.54 -17.51 -8.93
N GLN A 200 -9.43 -17.75 -8.23
CA GLN A 200 -9.44 -18.05 -6.80
C GLN A 200 -8.41 -17.28 -5.97
N THR A 201 -7.59 -16.43 -6.60
CA THR A 201 -6.65 -15.54 -5.93
C THR A 201 -7.11 -14.09 -6.12
N PRO A 202 -7.15 -13.26 -5.07
CA PRO A 202 -7.44 -11.84 -5.23
C PRO A 202 -6.31 -11.13 -5.98
N GLY A 203 -6.65 -10.17 -6.83
CA GLY A 203 -5.72 -9.30 -7.54
C GLY A 203 -4.98 -8.32 -6.63
N TYR A 204 -4.28 -7.36 -7.24
CA TYR A 204 -3.55 -6.30 -6.54
C TYR A 204 -3.59 -4.99 -7.31
N ILE A 205 -3.52 -3.87 -6.61
CA ILE A 205 -3.64 -2.55 -7.24
C ILE A 205 -2.39 -2.29 -8.07
N SER A 206 -2.56 -1.89 -9.33
CA SER A 206 -1.50 -1.59 -10.29
C SER A 206 -1.87 -0.39 -11.17
N TRP A 207 -0.92 0.12 -11.97
CA TRP A 207 -1.16 1.24 -12.88
C TRP A 207 -1.74 0.77 -14.21
N GLN A 208 -1.11 -0.21 -14.87
CA GLN A 208 -1.50 -0.72 -16.20
C GLN A 208 -2.21 -2.09 -16.16
N GLY A 209 -2.40 -2.66 -14.95
CA GLY A 209 -3.05 -3.97 -14.73
C GLY A 209 -2.14 -5.00 -14.04
N GLU A 210 -2.72 -5.99 -13.36
CA GLU A 210 -1.93 -7.03 -12.70
C GLU A 210 -1.17 -7.90 -13.69
N HIS A 211 0.11 -8.13 -13.41
CA HIS A 211 0.98 -9.02 -14.16
C HIS A 211 1.70 -9.97 -13.21
N TRP A 212 1.19 -11.20 -13.13
CA TRP A 212 1.67 -12.18 -12.15
C TRP A 212 2.92 -12.93 -12.61
N LEU A 213 3.96 -12.99 -11.78
CA LEU A 213 5.20 -13.68 -12.13
C LEU A 213 5.16 -15.18 -11.82
N SER A 214 5.87 -15.98 -12.61
CA SER A 214 6.07 -17.42 -12.38
C SER A 214 7.54 -17.81 -12.23
N CYS A 215 7.78 -18.93 -11.56
CA CYS A 215 9.10 -19.53 -11.37
C CYS A 215 8.94 -21.01 -11.01
N CYS A 216 9.87 -21.87 -11.46
CA CYS A 216 9.84 -23.30 -11.16
C CYS A 216 8.51 -24.00 -11.56
N GLN A 217 7.93 -23.61 -12.71
CA GLN A 217 6.66 -24.14 -13.23
C GLN A 217 5.47 -23.88 -12.28
N ASP A 218 5.51 -22.77 -11.56
CA ASP A 218 4.47 -22.38 -10.62
C ASP A 218 4.37 -20.85 -10.53
N TYR A 219 3.23 -20.34 -10.08
CA TYR A 219 3.08 -18.90 -9.83
C TYR A 219 3.76 -18.50 -8.52
N CYS A 220 4.33 -17.31 -8.51
CA CYS A 220 4.98 -16.77 -7.33
C CYS A 220 3.96 -16.21 -6.34
N ALA A 221 4.34 -16.10 -5.07
CA ALA A 221 3.58 -15.36 -4.07
C ALA A 221 3.83 -13.86 -4.20
N TYR A 222 2.78 -13.06 -4.43
CA TYR A 222 2.81 -11.60 -4.37
C TYR A 222 2.91 -11.12 -2.91
N LEU A 223 3.84 -10.20 -2.65
CA LEU A 223 4.18 -9.72 -1.31
C LEU A 223 3.87 -8.24 -1.08
N GLY A 224 3.42 -7.52 -2.11
CA GLY A 224 3.12 -6.09 -2.05
C GLY A 224 4.05 -5.23 -2.90
N THR A 225 3.77 -3.93 -2.86
CA THR A 225 4.55 -2.90 -3.55
C THR A 225 5.88 -2.62 -2.86
N VAL A 226 6.90 -2.31 -3.63
CA VAL A 226 8.27 -2.02 -3.18
C VAL A 226 8.90 -0.92 -4.04
N GLY A 227 9.75 -0.12 -3.39
CA GLY A 227 10.74 0.73 -4.04
C GLY A 227 12.16 0.25 -3.74
N THR A 228 13.14 0.98 -4.26
CA THR A 228 14.57 0.71 -4.01
C THR A 228 14.90 0.70 -2.51
N LYS A 229 14.23 1.55 -1.73
CA LYS A 229 14.44 1.64 -0.27
C LYS A 229 14.00 0.37 0.45
N GLU A 230 12.83 -0.17 0.09
CA GLU A 230 12.30 -1.41 0.67
C GLU A 230 13.19 -2.59 0.31
N LEU A 231 13.60 -2.70 -0.95
CA LEU A 231 14.51 -3.75 -1.43
C LEU A 231 15.87 -3.72 -0.69
N LYS A 232 16.42 -2.53 -0.45
CA LYS A 232 17.66 -2.35 0.33
C LYS A 232 17.48 -2.74 1.79
N THR A 233 16.36 -2.36 2.40
CA THR A 233 16.02 -2.73 3.78
C THR A 233 15.88 -4.25 3.95
N MET A 234 15.36 -4.93 2.92
CA MET A 234 15.24 -6.39 2.87
C MET A 234 16.56 -7.11 2.54
N GLY A 235 17.59 -6.38 2.09
CA GLY A 235 18.88 -6.94 1.68
C GLY A 235 18.84 -7.72 0.36
N ILE A 236 17.85 -7.47 -0.49
CA ILE A 236 17.64 -8.19 -1.77
C ILE A 236 17.81 -7.31 -3.01
N ALA A 237 18.06 -6.00 -2.84
CA ALA A 237 18.12 -5.03 -3.94
C ALA A 237 19.07 -5.43 -5.07
N GLU A 238 20.32 -5.77 -4.77
CA GLU A 238 21.33 -6.09 -5.79
C GLU A 238 20.89 -7.27 -6.69
N GLN A 239 20.39 -8.35 -6.09
CA GLN A 239 19.94 -9.53 -6.84
C GLN A 239 18.69 -9.24 -7.67
N VAL A 240 17.69 -8.60 -7.06
CA VAL A 240 16.38 -8.37 -7.68
C VAL A 240 16.47 -7.36 -8.82
N LEU A 241 17.22 -6.27 -8.64
CA LEU A 241 17.38 -5.24 -9.66
C LEU A 241 18.21 -5.74 -10.84
N ALA A 242 19.31 -6.46 -10.60
CA ALA A 242 20.11 -7.05 -11.67
C ALA A 242 19.32 -8.08 -12.50
N ASP A 243 18.50 -8.92 -11.84
CA ASP A 243 17.62 -9.86 -12.52
C ASP A 243 16.55 -9.15 -13.38
N TYR A 244 16.04 -8.00 -12.92
CA TYR A 244 15.04 -7.23 -13.66
C TYR A 244 15.64 -6.46 -14.84
N GLU A 245 16.79 -5.80 -14.65
CA GLU A 245 17.50 -5.09 -15.72
C GLU A 245 17.91 -6.02 -16.87
N ALA A 246 18.20 -7.29 -16.57
CA ALA A 246 18.47 -8.32 -17.59
C ALA A 246 17.28 -8.61 -18.51
N ARG A 247 16.07 -8.15 -18.17
CA ARG A 247 14.87 -8.23 -19.04
C ARG A 247 14.82 -7.13 -20.10
N GLU A 248 15.67 -6.10 -19.98
CA GLU A 248 15.78 -4.95 -20.92
C GLU A 248 14.49 -4.13 -21.11
N GLU A 249 13.59 -4.14 -20.12
CA GLU A 249 12.32 -3.36 -20.15
C GLU A 249 12.52 -1.91 -19.72
N TYR A 250 12.98 -1.69 -18.48
CA TYR A 250 13.35 -0.39 -17.94
C TYR A 250 14.83 -0.40 -17.54
N GLN A 251 15.58 0.61 -17.98
CA GLN A 251 16.99 0.79 -17.61
C GLN A 251 17.09 1.71 -16.39
N GLU A 252 18.10 1.49 -15.54
CA GLU A 252 18.40 2.34 -14.38
C GLU A 252 17.21 2.46 -13.40
N VAL A 253 16.42 1.38 -13.26
CA VAL A 253 15.22 1.36 -12.42
C VAL A 253 15.49 1.70 -10.96
N GLU A 254 16.71 1.42 -10.47
CA GLU A 254 17.08 1.69 -9.08
C GLU A 254 16.83 3.15 -8.66
N ASP A 255 17.07 4.11 -9.55
CA ASP A 255 16.99 5.54 -9.24
C ASP A 255 15.55 6.07 -9.22
N TYR A 256 14.61 5.34 -9.83
CA TYR A 256 13.24 5.80 -10.03
C TYR A 256 12.18 4.91 -9.38
N LEU A 257 12.56 3.77 -8.81
CA LEU A 257 11.62 2.83 -8.18
C LEU A 257 11.21 3.31 -6.77
N PHE A 258 9.96 3.77 -6.67
CA PHE A 258 9.35 4.21 -5.41
C PHE A 258 8.12 3.36 -5.09
N LYS A 259 8.03 2.88 -3.85
CA LYS A 259 6.84 2.19 -3.35
C LYS A 259 5.63 3.11 -3.50
N ASP A 260 4.58 2.61 -4.16
CA ASP A 260 3.33 3.33 -4.45
C ASP A 260 3.53 4.64 -5.24
N GLY A 261 4.67 4.77 -5.94
CA GLY A 261 5.02 5.94 -6.74
C GLY A 261 4.70 5.80 -8.24
N PRO A 262 5.07 6.80 -9.06
CA PRO A 262 4.83 6.79 -10.51
C PRO A 262 5.55 5.67 -11.26
N ILE A 263 6.64 5.15 -10.70
CA ILE A 263 7.30 3.92 -11.13
C ILE A 263 7.40 3.05 -9.88
N CYS A 264 6.64 1.95 -9.86
CA CYS A 264 6.43 1.11 -8.68
C CYS A 264 6.81 -0.34 -8.98
N GLY A 265 7.46 -1.00 -8.01
CA GLY A 265 7.78 -2.42 -8.09
C GLY A 265 6.74 -3.27 -7.36
N TYR A 266 6.40 -4.43 -7.92
CA TYR A 266 5.54 -5.44 -7.33
C TYR A 266 6.39 -6.65 -6.99
N LEU A 267 6.55 -6.94 -5.70
CA LEU A 267 7.46 -7.99 -5.24
C LEU A 267 6.78 -9.35 -5.24
N PHE A 268 7.45 -10.32 -5.85
CA PHE A 268 7.05 -11.71 -5.88
C PHE A 268 8.12 -12.62 -5.28
N ARG A 269 7.72 -13.75 -4.71
CA ARG A 269 8.62 -14.78 -4.21
C ARG A 269 8.22 -16.16 -4.73
N CYS A 270 9.15 -16.87 -5.34
CA CYS A 270 8.92 -18.24 -5.78
C CYS A 270 8.59 -19.15 -4.59
N LEU A 271 7.54 -19.96 -4.70
CA LEU A 271 7.11 -20.90 -3.65
C LEU A 271 8.13 -22.03 -3.44
N HIS A 272 8.94 -22.34 -4.45
CA HIS A 272 9.87 -23.48 -4.45
C HIS A 272 11.29 -23.07 -4.07
N CYS A 273 11.90 -22.17 -4.84
CA CYS A 273 13.30 -21.76 -4.62
C CYS A 273 13.46 -20.54 -3.70
N GLN A 274 12.35 -19.91 -3.28
CA GLN A 274 12.33 -18.71 -2.43
C GLN A 274 13.03 -17.48 -3.04
N LYS A 275 13.39 -17.53 -4.33
CA LYS A 275 13.97 -16.39 -5.06
C LYS A 275 12.93 -15.26 -5.16
N TYR A 276 13.39 -14.04 -4.90
CA TYR A 276 12.60 -12.82 -5.10
C TYR A 276 12.71 -12.33 -6.53
N GLN A 277 11.60 -11.83 -7.07
CA GLN A 277 11.49 -11.21 -8.39
C GLN A 277 10.58 -9.98 -8.28
N ILE A 278 10.73 -9.03 -9.20
CA ILE A 278 9.85 -7.87 -9.29
C ILE A 278 9.25 -7.73 -10.68
N TRP A 279 8.03 -7.22 -10.71
CA TRP A 279 7.44 -6.57 -11.89
C TRP A 279 7.50 -5.06 -11.67
N VAL A 280 7.76 -4.26 -12.71
CA VAL A 280 7.76 -2.80 -12.61
C VAL A 280 6.66 -2.26 -13.50
N ASP A 281 5.89 -1.33 -12.96
CA ASP A 281 4.78 -0.67 -13.66
C ASP A 281 4.84 0.85 -13.44
N ALA A 282 4.25 1.61 -14.35
CA ALA A 282 4.26 3.06 -14.32
C ALA A 282 2.90 3.69 -14.65
N ASP A 283 2.61 4.83 -14.01
CA ASP A 283 1.40 5.67 -14.24
C ASP A 283 1.41 6.32 -15.63
#